data_AF-A0A2D4H5C3-F1
#
_entry.id   AF-A0A2D4H5C3-F1
#
_cell.length_a   1.000
_cell.length_b   1.000
_cell.length_c   1.000
_cell.angle_alpha   90.00
_cell.angle_beta   90.00
_cell.angle_gamma   90.00
#
_symmetry.space_group_name_H-M   'P 1'
#
loop_
_entity.id
_entity.type
_entity.pdbx_description
1 polymer ?
#
loop_
_entity_poly.entity_id
_entity_poly.type
_entity_poly.pdbx_seq_one_letter_code
_entity_poly.pdbx_strand_id
1 'polypeptide(L)'
;SDNGPQFTSNEFEVFLANLGIRHILTAPFHPASNGLAERAVRSAKEALERLGPTDWHSRFAKYLLTQHTTPCASTNRFPAEMLTGRRLRTILDRLHPNYAPVTPLGSSSQVRSFAKNDQVYARNYVGLPLWLPG
;
A
#
# COMPACT_ATOMS: atom_id res chain seq x y z
N SER A 1 13.20 10.23 14.44
CA SER A 1 13.89 8.97 14.72
C SER A 1 14.47 8.97 16.12
N ASP A 2 15.03 7.86 16.58
CA ASP A 2 15.85 7.88 17.79
C ASP A 2 17.16 8.65 17.54
N ASN A 3 17.93 8.89 18.61
CA ASN A 3 19.24 9.55 18.53
C ASN A 3 20.35 8.58 18.07
N GLY A 4 20.01 7.57 17.28
CA GLY A 4 21.00 6.67 16.70
C GLY A 4 21.95 7.43 15.78
N PRO A 5 23.25 7.10 15.77
CA PRO A 5 24.26 7.84 14.99
C PRO A 5 23.97 7.87 13.48
N GLN A 6 23.28 6.85 12.98
CA GLN A 6 22.81 6.74 11.60
C GLN A 6 21.71 7.75 11.23
N PHE A 7 20.96 8.27 12.21
CA PHE A 7 19.95 9.31 12.01
C PHE A 7 20.43 10.70 12.42
N THR A 8 21.54 10.82 13.15
CA THR A 8 22.14 12.11 13.56
C THR A 8 23.39 12.46 12.76
N SER A 9 23.73 11.70 11.72
CA SER A 9 24.89 11.99 10.89
C SER A 9 24.63 13.22 10.00
N ASN A 10 25.68 14.00 9.75
CA ASN A 10 25.61 15.15 8.85
C ASN A 10 25.18 14.74 7.43
N GLU A 11 25.62 13.58 6.96
CA GLU A 11 25.21 13.03 5.66
C GLU A 11 23.69 12.84 5.58
N PHE A 12 23.07 12.31 6.64
CA PHE A 12 21.63 12.09 6.70
C PHE A 12 20.86 13.41 6.83
N GLU A 13 21.38 14.37 7.60
CA GLU A 13 20.79 15.71 7.71
C GLU A 13 20.77 16.44 6.36
N VAL A 14 21.89 16.42 5.63
CA VAL A 14 21.97 17.00 4.27
C VAL A 14 21.01 16.30 3.31
N PHE A 15 20.92 14.97 3.37
CA PHE A 15 19.98 14.20 2.55
C PHE A 15 18.52 14.62 2.79
N LEU A 16 18.11 14.76 4.06
CA LEU A 16 16.76 15.19 4.40
C LEU A 16 16.49 16.65 4.00
N ALA A 17 17.47 17.53 4.18
CA ALA A 17 17.38 18.93 3.75
C ALA A 17 17.15 19.06 2.24
N ASN A 18 17.88 18.27 1.44
CA ASN A 18 17.72 18.25 -0.03
C ASN A 18 16.34 17.76 -0.47
N LEU A 19 15.67 16.93 0.33
CA LEU A 19 14.30 16.47 0.09
C LEU A 19 13.22 17.36 0.73
N GLY A 20 13.62 18.45 1.40
CA GLY A 20 12.70 19.34 2.13
C GLY A 20 12.04 18.68 3.34
N ILE A 21 12.65 17.65 3.92
CA ILE A 21 12.10 16.89 5.05
C ILE A 21 12.65 17.46 6.36
N ARG A 22 11.74 17.87 7.25
CA ARG A 22 12.10 18.27 8.63
C ARG A 22 12.32 17.03 9.49
N HIS A 23 13.56 16.82 9.93
CA HIS A 23 13.88 15.73 10.85
C HIS A 23 13.49 16.06 12.29
N ILE A 24 12.77 15.15 12.96
CA ILE A 24 12.42 15.26 14.39
C ILE A 24 13.03 14.08 15.13
N LEU A 25 13.87 14.37 16.11
CA LEU A 25 14.51 13.39 16.99
C LEU A 25 13.68 13.20 18.26
N THR A 26 13.61 11.97 18.75
CA THR A 26 13.00 11.69 20.06
C THR A 26 13.87 12.24 21.18
N ALA A 27 13.25 12.80 22.22
CA ALA A 27 14.01 13.28 23.38
C ALA A 27 14.86 12.15 23.99
N PRO A 28 16.06 12.46 24.51
CA PRO A 28 16.83 11.50 25.31
C PRO A 28 15.96 10.93 26.45
N PHE A 29 16.12 9.64 26.73
CA PHE A 29 15.36 8.91 27.76
C PHE A 29 13.83 8.82 27.55
N HIS A 30 13.33 9.11 26.35
CA HIS A 30 11.91 8.94 26.00
C HIS A 30 11.69 7.87 24.91
N PRO A 31 12.00 6.59 25.17
CA PRO A 31 11.85 5.51 24.18
C PRO A 31 10.41 5.33 23.71
N ALA A 32 9.42 5.68 24.55
CA ALA A 32 8.01 5.64 24.20
C ALA A 32 7.66 6.47 22.96
N SER A 33 8.42 7.54 22.65
CA SER A 33 8.23 8.35 21.45
C SER A 33 8.48 7.57 20.14
N ASN A 34 9.24 6.47 20.19
CA ASN A 34 9.45 5.56 19.05
C ASN A 34 8.62 4.27 19.16
N GLY A 35 7.73 4.16 20.15
CA GLY A 35 7.03 2.91 20.47
C GLY A 35 6.13 2.38 19.36
N LEU A 36 5.64 3.24 18.44
CA LEU A 36 4.89 2.80 17.27
C LEU A 36 5.77 2.04 16.28
N ALA A 37 6.98 2.54 16.01
CA ALA A 37 7.94 1.87 15.13
C ALA A 37 8.39 0.53 15.75
N GLU A 38 8.70 0.53 17.05
CA GLU A 38 9.08 -0.69 17.77
C GLU A 38 7.96 -1.75 17.75
N ARG A 39 6.70 -1.32 17.99
CA ARG A 39 5.54 -2.20 17.90
C ARG A 39 5.38 -2.77 16.48
N ALA A 40 5.56 -1.94 15.45
CA ALA A 40 5.49 -2.38 14.06
C ALA A 40 6.58 -3.42 13.74
N VAL A 41 7.82 -3.21 14.20
CA VAL A 41 8.92 -4.17 14.05
C VAL A 41 8.60 -5.49 14.74
N ARG A 42 8.07 -5.45 15.97
CA ARG A 42 7.65 -6.67 16.69
C ARG A 42 6.58 -7.43 15.90
N SER A 43 5.52 -6.76 15.46
CA SER A 43 4.47 -7.38 14.65
C SER A 43 5.00 -7.95 13.33
N ALA A 44 5.98 -7.30 12.70
CA ALA A 44 6.64 -7.82 11.50
C ALA A 44 7.40 -9.11 11.79
N LYS A 45 8.21 -9.15 12.85
CA LYS A 45 8.96 -10.35 13.25
C LYS A 45 8.02 -11.54 13.51
N GLU A 46 7.00 -11.34 14.34
CA GLU A 46 6.02 -12.37 14.67
C GLU A 46 5.26 -12.88 13.42
N ALA A 47 4.94 -12.00 12.47
CA ALA A 47 4.28 -12.41 11.23
C ALA A 47 5.23 -13.16 10.29
N LEU A 48 6.48 -12.71 10.17
CA LEU A 48 7.50 -13.36 9.35
C LEU A 48 7.85 -14.75 9.88
N GLU A 49 7.97 -14.93 11.19
CA GLU A 49 8.20 -16.23 11.83
C GLU A 49 7.11 -17.25 11.45
N ARG A 50 5.86 -16.82 11.36
CA ARG A 50 4.72 -17.67 10.95
C ARG A 50 4.70 -18.01 9.46
N LEU A 51 5.35 -17.22 8.60
CA LEU A 51 5.29 -17.37 7.14
C LEU A 51 6.15 -18.51 6.56
N GLY A 52 6.82 -19.30 7.42
CA GLY A 52 7.61 -20.48 7.01
C GLY A 52 8.89 -20.13 6.22
N PRO A 53 9.82 -21.08 6.03
CA PRO A 53 11.10 -20.83 5.37
C PRO A 53 10.95 -20.83 3.84
N THR A 54 10.56 -19.69 3.29
CA THR A 54 10.63 -19.38 1.85
C THR A 54 11.63 -18.25 1.60
N ASP A 55 11.85 -17.88 0.33
CA ASP A 55 12.68 -16.74 -0.05
C ASP A 55 12.33 -15.48 0.76
N TRP A 56 13.36 -14.80 1.27
CA TRP A 56 13.20 -13.66 2.17
C TRP A 56 12.38 -12.54 1.53
N HIS A 57 12.68 -12.18 0.28
CA HIS A 57 11.99 -11.10 -0.41
C HIS A 57 10.51 -11.44 -0.63
N SER A 58 10.23 -12.68 -1.02
CA SER A 58 8.87 -13.18 -1.20
C SER A 58 8.06 -13.17 0.10
N ARG A 59 8.67 -13.59 1.22
CA ARG A 59 8.03 -13.55 2.55
C ARG A 59 7.74 -12.12 2.98
N PHE A 60 8.72 -11.24 2.81
CA PHE A 60 8.60 -9.85 3.22
C PHE A 60 7.53 -9.13 2.38
N ALA A 61 7.51 -9.35 1.07
CA ALA A 61 6.47 -8.82 0.19
C ALA A 61 5.07 -9.34 0.56
N LYS A 62 4.95 -10.64 0.86
CA LYS A 62 3.69 -11.25 1.33
C LYS A 62 3.23 -10.67 2.67
N TYR A 63 4.16 -10.45 3.61
CA TYR A 63 3.88 -9.77 4.86
C TYR A 63 3.37 -8.34 4.62
N LEU A 64 4.08 -7.53 3.83
CA LEU A 64 3.69 -6.15 3.54
C LEU A 64 2.32 -6.06 2.87
N LEU A 65 2.04 -6.94 1.90
CA LEU A 65 0.71 -7.00 1.28
C LEU A 65 -0.36 -7.29 2.33
N THR A 66 -0.14 -8.30 3.17
CA THR A 66 -1.08 -8.69 4.23
C THR A 66 -1.30 -7.54 5.22
N GLN A 67 -0.23 -6.87 5.66
CA GLN A 67 -0.31 -5.74 6.57
C GLN A 67 -1.08 -4.57 5.95
N HIS A 68 -0.84 -4.26 4.69
CA HIS A 68 -1.55 -3.20 3.96
C HIS A 68 -3.03 -3.48 3.70
N THR A 69 -3.43 -4.76 3.67
CA THR A 69 -4.79 -5.22 3.37
C THR A 69 -5.51 -5.84 4.58
N THR A 70 -4.98 -5.70 5.79
CA THR A 70 -5.67 -6.10 7.02
C THR A 70 -6.24 -4.86 7.71
N PRO A 71 -7.55 -4.79 7.98
CA PRO A 71 -8.13 -3.65 8.68
C PRO A 71 -7.52 -3.46 10.07
N CYS A 72 -7.21 -2.22 10.44
CA CYS A 72 -6.81 -1.90 11.80
C CYS A 72 -8.02 -2.02 12.75
N ALA A 73 -7.87 -2.72 13.88
CA ALA A 73 -8.98 -2.97 14.79
C ALA A 73 -9.63 -1.69 15.37
N SER A 74 -8.86 -0.61 15.54
CA SER A 74 -9.36 0.64 16.09
C SER A 74 -10.07 1.53 15.07
N THR A 75 -9.65 1.50 13.80
CA THR A 75 -10.20 2.38 12.75
C THR A 75 -11.11 1.63 11.77
N ASN A 76 -11.09 0.31 11.78
CA ASN A 76 -11.72 -0.59 10.82
C ASN A 76 -11.37 -0.26 9.34
N ARG A 77 -10.22 0.38 9.11
CA ARG A 77 -9.73 0.76 7.77
C ARG A 77 -8.40 0.09 7.48
N PHE A 78 -8.15 -0.14 6.19
CA PHE A 78 -6.89 -0.73 5.72
C PHE A 78 -5.76 0.31 5.74
N PRO A 79 -4.52 -0.05 6.15
CA PRO A 79 -3.40 0.88 6.14
C PRO A 79 -3.11 1.48 4.76
N ALA A 80 -3.18 0.68 3.68
CA ALA A 80 -3.00 1.22 2.33
C ALA A 80 -4.13 2.16 1.89
N GLU A 81 -5.35 1.95 2.39
CA GLU A 81 -6.47 2.85 2.14
C GLU A 81 -6.28 4.18 2.89
N MET A 82 -5.78 4.14 4.12
CA MET A 82 -5.44 5.36 4.87
C MET A 82 -4.31 6.14 4.22
N LEU A 83 -3.32 5.44 3.62
CA LEU A 83 -2.18 6.06 2.97
C LEU A 83 -2.51 6.65 1.59
N THR A 84 -3.29 5.93 0.78
CA THR A 84 -3.50 6.27 -0.65
C THR A 84 -4.92 6.70 -0.98
N GLY A 85 -5.85 6.60 -0.03
CA GLY A 85 -7.28 6.83 -0.25
C GLY A 85 -7.97 5.74 -1.07
N ARG A 86 -7.29 4.65 -1.41
CA ARG A 86 -7.82 3.57 -2.27
C ARG A 86 -7.68 2.21 -1.59
N ARG A 87 -8.69 1.36 -1.74
CA ARG A 87 -8.64 -0.03 -1.28
C ARG A 87 -7.89 -0.88 -2.32
N LEU A 88 -6.82 -1.55 -1.87
CA LEU A 88 -6.11 -2.54 -2.68
C LEU A 88 -7.02 -3.74 -2.94
N ARG A 89 -6.95 -4.29 -4.15
CA ARG A 89 -7.69 -5.50 -4.53
C ARG A 89 -6.83 -6.74 -4.28
N THR A 90 -7.37 -7.68 -3.53
CA THR A 90 -6.73 -8.95 -3.17
C THR A 90 -7.49 -10.13 -3.79
N ILE A 91 -6.92 -11.33 -3.65
CA ILE A 91 -7.61 -12.57 -4.04
C ILE A 91 -8.91 -12.78 -3.25
N LEU A 92 -8.99 -12.30 -2.00
CA LEU A 92 -10.19 -12.42 -1.18
C LEU A 92 -11.33 -11.57 -1.74
N ASP A 93 -11.02 -10.38 -2.28
CA ASP A 93 -12.02 -9.52 -2.91
C ASP A 93 -12.59 -10.15 -4.21
N ARG A 94 -11.86 -11.10 -4.82
CA ARG A 94 -12.34 -11.85 -5.99
C ARG A 94 -13.25 -13.02 -5.62
N LEU A 95 -13.16 -13.53 -4.38
CA LEU A 95 -13.95 -14.67 -3.92
C LEU A 95 -15.37 -14.27 -3.48
N HIS A 96 -15.61 -12.98 -3.23
CA HIS A 96 -16.92 -12.53 -2.79
C HIS A 96 -17.72 -11.98 -3.99
N PRO A 97 -18.83 -12.64 -4.39
CA PRO A 97 -19.58 -12.30 -5.60
C PRO A 97 -20.12 -10.86 -5.62
N ASN A 98 -20.23 -10.21 -4.46
CA ASN A 98 -20.77 -8.86 -4.30
C ASN A 98 -19.71 -7.78 -3.95
N TYR A 99 -18.40 -8.09 -3.95
CA TYR A 99 -17.34 -7.08 -3.64
C TYR A 99 -16.84 -6.29 -4.87
N ALA A 100 -17.35 -6.61 -6.06
CA ALA A 100 -17.34 -5.69 -7.18
C ALA A 100 -18.68 -4.93 -7.14
N PRO A 101 -18.78 -3.75 -6.47
CA PRO A 101 -19.90 -2.89 -6.75
C PRO A 101 -19.89 -2.63 -8.26
N VAL A 102 -21.06 -2.69 -8.89
CA VAL A 102 -21.24 -2.45 -10.34
C VAL A 102 -20.53 -1.15 -10.76
N THR A 103 -20.43 -0.21 -9.83
CA THR A 103 -19.67 1.04 -9.91
C THR A 103 -18.53 1.08 -8.88
N PRO A 104 -17.27 1.33 -9.29
CA PRO A 104 -16.17 1.57 -8.35
C PRO A 104 -16.48 2.74 -7.39
N LEU A 105 -16.11 2.61 -6.11
CA LEU A 105 -16.23 3.71 -5.14
C LEU A 105 -15.49 4.96 -5.67
N GLY A 106 -16.20 6.07 -5.83
CA GLY A 106 -15.66 7.33 -6.35
C GLY A 106 -15.66 7.48 -7.88
N SER A 107 -16.22 6.52 -8.62
CA SER A 107 -16.43 6.66 -10.07
C SER A 107 -17.67 7.50 -10.35
N SER A 108 -17.49 8.77 -10.68
CA SER A 108 -18.52 9.61 -11.33
C SER A 108 -18.65 9.33 -12.83
N SER A 109 -17.83 8.42 -13.37
CA SER A 109 -17.94 8.02 -14.78
C SER A 109 -19.30 7.37 -14.99
N GLN A 110 -20.12 8.00 -15.83
CA GLN A 110 -21.37 7.42 -16.29
C GLN A 110 -21.05 6.05 -16.91
N VAL A 111 -21.66 5.00 -16.37
CA VAL A 111 -21.59 3.67 -16.96
C VAL A 111 -22.18 3.78 -18.36
N ARG A 112 -21.35 3.68 -19.41
CA ARG A 112 -21.84 3.62 -20.79
C ARG A 112 -22.44 2.23 -21.01
N SER A 113 -23.75 2.19 -21.26
CA SER A 113 -24.45 0.99 -21.74
C SER A 113 -24.29 0.90 -23.25
N PHE A 114 -23.95 -0.29 -23.76
CA PHE A 114 -23.84 -0.57 -25.18
C PHE A 114 -24.95 -1.55 -25.60
N ALA A 115 -25.47 -1.38 -26.81
CA ALA A 115 -26.38 -2.30 -27.47
C ALA A 115 -25.64 -3.23 -28.45
N LYS A 116 -26.30 -4.32 -28.87
CA LYS A 116 -25.77 -5.20 -29.91
C LYS A 116 -25.61 -4.40 -31.21
N ASN A 117 -24.40 -4.43 -31.79
CA ASN A 117 -23.95 -3.68 -32.98
C ASN A 117 -23.45 -2.25 -32.73
N ASP A 118 -23.27 -1.81 -31.48
CA ASP A 118 -22.58 -0.55 -31.21
C ASP A 118 -21.09 -0.67 -31.56
N GLN A 119 -20.57 0.34 -32.27
CA GLN A 119 -19.15 0.43 -32.55
C GLN A 119 -18.39 0.73 -31.26
N VAL A 120 -17.53 -0.21 -30.86
CA VAL A 120 -16.65 -0.06 -29.71
C VAL A 120 -15.21 -0.13 -30.16
N TYR A 121 -14.31 0.46 -29.37
CA TYR A 121 -12.88 0.35 -29.60
C TYR A 121 -12.25 -0.46 -28.47
N ALA A 122 -11.55 -1.53 -28.82
CA ALA A 122 -10.78 -2.34 -27.90
C ALA A 122 -9.34 -1.80 -27.80
N ARG A 123 -8.79 -1.78 -26.58
CA ARG A 123 -7.40 -1.33 -26.39
C ARG A 123 -6.42 -2.39 -26.89
N ASN A 124 -5.51 -2.00 -27.76
CA ASN A 124 -4.43 -2.84 -28.26
C ASN A 124 -3.28 -2.85 -27.24
N TYR A 125 -2.85 -4.06 -26.85
CA TYR A 125 -1.72 -4.27 -25.94
C TYR A 125 -0.46 -4.76 -26.65
N VAL A 126 -0.54 -5.05 -27.96
CA VAL A 126 0.53 -5.66 -28.76
C VAL A 126 1.31 -4.61 -29.57
N GLY A 127 0.81 -3.38 -29.68
CA GLY A 127 1.50 -2.29 -30.36
C GLY A 127 0.57 -1.16 -30.81
N LEU A 128 0.94 -0.48 -31.88
CA LEU A 128 0.11 0.53 -32.54
C LEU A 128 -0.77 -0.09 -33.62
N PRO A 129 -1.99 0.44 -33.88
CA PRO A 129 -2.63 1.55 -33.16
C PRO A 129 -3.15 1.13 -31.79
N LEU A 130 -3.20 2.07 -30.85
CA LEU A 130 -3.61 1.85 -29.45
C LEU A 130 -5.06 1.36 -29.29
N TRP A 131 -5.91 1.61 -30.30
CA TRP A 131 -7.33 1.27 -30.31
C TRP A 131 -7.70 0.55 -31.60
N LEU A 132 -8.34 -0.60 -31.49
CA LEU A 132 -8.84 -1.40 -32.61
C LEU A 132 -10.37 -1.36 -32.62
N PRO A 133 -11.02 -1.17 -33.78
CA PRO A 133 -12.48 -1.26 -33.87
C PRO A 133 -12.92 -2.70 -33.57
N GLY A 134 -14.02 -2.84 -32.82
CA GLY A 134 -14.64 -4.11 -32.45
C GLY A 134 -16.14 -4.11 -32.66
#